data_AF-A0A2R7RWB8-F1
#
_entry.id   AF-A0A2R7RWB8-F1
#
_cell.length_a   1.000
_cell.length_b   1.000
_cell.length_c   1.000
_cell.angle_alpha   90.00
_cell.angle_beta   90.00
_cell.angle_gamma   90.00
#
_symmetry.space_group_name_H-M   'P 1'
#
loop_
_entity.id
_entity.type
_entity.pdbx_description
1 polymer ?
#
loop_
_entity_poly.entity_id
_entity_poly.type
_entity_poly.pdbx_seq_one_letter_code
_entity_poly.pdbx_strand_id
1 'polypeptide(L)'
;MRLHEPALLHRLIDSFSPGYTPLLGRRVAERAVDLAGDWAVLIRRYASASQESRDAGFVRGFFDGLRARDPAMAERLLDACVAEPSLAELGVELHTGQTVDEAGAMRLTTLARRGQVPAAKFGWRHFGGLLDGISSASHAELLRAIQDLPDGLKVAIDLHGMRLHGLGERARDDAEACQLCVSLLMSVDEDFRADEAWSRVDDLAELALASADGEAVAIHLCRVLTHREQGQHWPLSYGADRLLRRVFGAHGSVALEVFYRADMGRRLDALSQLSVDAEHPVRLVPVDTLLDWVRVEPLGRGPWVAGMIDAFDGMGLSATARALLQMAPDRSVVLEGFERTVHPTYIRGSYEEASAPRLLALKSLTTDAEADVAEWAGRQVERVEERAALWRRRDRDRDQSFE
;
A
#
# COMPACT_ATOMS: atom_id res chain seq x y z
N MET A 1 10.38 -47.50 13.06
CA MET A 1 10.58 -46.89 14.39
C MET A 1 9.19 -46.67 14.97
N ARG A 2 8.87 -47.18 16.16
CA ARG A 2 7.53 -47.00 16.76
C ARG A 2 7.56 -45.74 17.61
N LEU A 3 6.64 -44.80 17.43
CA LEU A 3 6.57 -43.57 18.25
C LEU A 3 6.08 -43.82 19.69
N HIS A 4 5.83 -45.09 20.03
CA HIS A 4 5.38 -45.55 21.35
C HIS A 4 6.45 -45.50 22.45
N GLU A 5 7.69 -45.07 22.18
CA GLU A 5 8.70 -44.76 23.21
C GLU A 5 8.85 -43.23 23.37
N PRO A 6 8.15 -42.60 24.35
CA PRO A 6 8.08 -41.14 24.47
C PRO A 6 9.43 -40.46 24.67
N ALA A 7 10.33 -41.10 25.41
CA ALA A 7 11.66 -40.58 25.73
C ALA A 7 12.62 -40.57 24.53
N LEU A 8 12.35 -41.38 23.50
CA LEU A 8 13.20 -41.47 22.31
C LEU A 8 12.84 -40.37 21.31
N LEU A 9 11.54 -40.08 21.15
CA LEU A 9 11.04 -38.99 20.31
C LEU A 9 11.45 -37.60 20.82
N HIS A 10 11.32 -37.34 22.13
CA HIS A 10 11.74 -36.06 22.71
C HIS A 10 13.24 -35.84 22.53
N ARG A 11 14.06 -36.84 22.85
CA ARG A 11 15.50 -36.77 22.59
C ARG A 11 15.82 -36.54 21.12
N LEU A 12 15.09 -37.18 20.20
CA LEU A 12 15.26 -36.98 18.76
C LEU A 12 14.84 -35.59 18.27
N ILE A 13 13.80 -34.97 18.83
CA ILE A 13 13.40 -33.61 18.46
C ILE A 13 14.39 -32.58 19.03
N ASP A 14 14.79 -32.74 20.30
CA ASP A 14 15.74 -31.83 20.98
C ASP A 14 17.16 -31.89 20.39
N SER A 15 17.51 -32.98 19.69
CA SER A 15 18.83 -33.19 19.07
C SER A 15 18.99 -32.52 17.70
N PHE A 16 17.92 -32.03 17.08
CA PHE A 16 17.96 -31.46 15.73
C PHE A 16 17.64 -29.96 15.76
N SER A 17 18.37 -29.16 14.99
CA SER A 17 18.04 -27.74 14.82
C SER A 17 16.62 -27.60 14.24
N PRO A 18 15.86 -26.54 14.60
CA PRO A 18 14.46 -26.35 14.19
C PRO A 18 14.16 -26.49 12.68
N GLY A 19 15.15 -26.25 11.81
CA GLY A 19 15.02 -26.41 10.37
C GLY A 19 14.98 -27.86 9.86
N TYR A 20 15.47 -28.83 10.65
CA TYR A 20 15.51 -30.25 10.25
C TYR A 20 14.31 -31.06 10.75
N THR A 21 13.54 -30.49 11.68
CA THR A 21 12.40 -31.14 12.30
C THR A 21 11.33 -31.61 11.29
N PRO A 22 10.96 -30.83 10.26
CA PRO A 22 10.00 -31.29 9.24
C PRO A 22 10.51 -32.47 8.42
N LEU A 23 11.79 -32.47 8.03
CA LEU A 23 12.38 -33.58 7.28
C LEU A 23 12.38 -34.87 8.12
N LEU A 24 12.72 -34.75 9.41
CA LEU A 24 12.69 -35.88 10.32
C LEU A 24 11.27 -36.45 10.46
N GLY A 25 10.27 -35.60 10.72
CA GLY A 25 8.87 -36.01 10.79
C GLY A 25 8.44 -36.80 9.56
N ARG A 26 8.77 -36.30 8.36
CA ARG A 26 8.46 -36.97 7.09
C ARG A 26 9.09 -38.35 7.00
N ARG A 27 10.37 -38.48 7.33
CA ARG A 27 11.07 -39.77 7.33
C ARG A 27 10.50 -40.77 8.34
N VAL A 28 9.96 -40.29 9.45
CA VAL A 28 9.28 -41.13 10.44
C VAL A 28 7.98 -41.67 9.87
N ALA A 29 7.14 -40.82 9.28
CA ALA A 29 5.89 -41.26 8.64
C ALA A 29 6.15 -42.22 7.47
N GLU A 30 7.19 -41.99 6.66
CA GLU A 30 7.59 -42.91 5.58
C GLU A 30 7.89 -44.34 6.09
N ARG A 31 8.35 -44.47 7.34
CA ARG A 31 8.74 -45.76 7.96
C ARG A 31 7.79 -46.22 9.07
N ALA A 32 6.67 -45.52 9.27
CA ALA A 32 5.68 -45.85 10.28
C ALA A 32 4.98 -47.17 9.92
N VAL A 33 4.83 -48.05 10.89
CA VAL A 33 4.09 -49.32 10.72
C VAL A 33 2.59 -49.09 10.92
N ASP A 34 2.24 -48.23 11.88
CA ASP A 34 0.87 -47.81 12.16
C ASP A 34 0.78 -46.27 12.09
N LEU A 35 0.49 -45.76 10.88
CA LEU A 35 0.36 -44.32 10.63
C LEU A 35 -0.72 -43.66 11.49
N ALA A 36 -1.83 -44.35 11.74
CA ALA A 36 -2.97 -43.81 12.47
C ALA A 36 -2.70 -43.74 13.96
N GLY A 37 -2.14 -44.80 14.54
CA GLY A 37 -1.72 -44.82 15.94
C GLY A 37 -0.60 -43.81 16.21
N ASP A 38 0.39 -43.73 15.32
CA ASP A 38 1.49 -42.78 15.43
C ASP A 38 0.98 -41.32 15.33
N TRP A 39 0.06 -41.02 14.41
CA TRP A 39 -0.61 -39.71 14.33
C TRP A 39 -1.38 -39.36 15.60
N ALA A 40 -2.19 -40.30 16.11
CA ALA A 40 -2.98 -40.08 17.31
C ALA A 40 -2.11 -39.77 18.54
N VAL A 41 -0.93 -40.40 18.66
CA VAL A 41 0.04 -40.11 19.71
C VAL A 41 0.62 -38.70 19.54
N LEU A 42 1.00 -38.33 18.32
CA LEU A 42 1.58 -37.01 18.02
C LEU A 42 0.60 -35.88 18.32
N ILE A 43 -0.64 -35.99 17.85
CA ILE A 43 -1.67 -34.96 18.03
C ILE A 43 -2.06 -34.82 19.50
N ARG A 44 -2.18 -35.92 20.24
CA ARG A 44 -2.45 -35.86 21.69
C ARG A 44 -1.36 -35.09 22.42
N ARG A 45 -0.10 -35.33 22.07
CA ARG A 45 1.03 -34.60 22.67
C ARG A 45 1.02 -33.13 22.29
N TYR A 46 0.84 -32.85 21.01
CA TYR A 46 0.74 -31.48 20.51
C TYR A 46 -0.36 -30.69 21.23
N ALA A 47 -1.55 -31.27 21.39
CA ALA A 47 -2.67 -30.66 22.11
C ALA A 47 -2.35 -30.42 23.59
N SER A 48 -1.62 -31.34 24.24
CA SER A 48 -1.23 -31.24 25.65
C SER A 48 -0.03 -30.34 25.95
N ALA A 49 0.73 -29.94 24.91
CA ALA A 49 1.93 -29.12 25.07
C ALA A 49 1.58 -27.63 25.31
N SER A 50 2.42 -26.94 26.10
CA SER A 50 2.32 -25.48 26.26
C SER A 50 2.61 -24.79 24.92
N GLN A 51 2.06 -23.59 24.72
CA GLN A 51 2.23 -22.87 23.46
C GLN A 51 3.71 -22.67 23.06
N GLU A 52 4.59 -22.46 24.04
CA GLU A 52 6.05 -22.30 23.85
C GLU A 52 6.77 -23.60 23.43
N SER A 53 6.17 -24.77 23.68
CA SER A 53 6.74 -26.09 23.38
C SER A 53 6.05 -26.82 22.23
N ARG A 54 5.07 -26.18 21.57
CA ARG A 54 4.37 -26.74 20.40
C ARG A 54 5.25 -26.64 19.14
N ASP A 55 6.04 -27.67 18.88
CA ASP A 55 6.75 -27.81 17.60
C ASP A 55 5.81 -28.33 16.50
N ALA A 56 5.26 -27.40 15.71
CA ALA A 56 4.44 -27.73 14.53
C ALA A 56 5.28 -28.29 13.37
N GLY A 57 6.60 -28.05 13.35
CA GLY A 57 7.50 -28.47 12.27
C GLY A 57 7.58 -29.99 12.17
N PHE A 58 7.77 -30.69 13.30
CA PHE A 58 7.77 -32.17 13.30
C PHE A 58 6.44 -32.73 12.83
N VAL A 59 5.33 -32.20 13.37
CA VAL A 59 3.97 -32.67 13.10
C VAL A 59 3.61 -32.46 11.63
N ARG A 60 3.94 -31.28 11.08
CA ARG A 60 3.80 -30.98 9.64
C ARG A 60 4.59 -31.96 8.78
N GLY A 61 5.86 -32.18 9.13
CA GLY A 61 6.70 -33.15 8.44
C GLY A 61 6.11 -34.56 8.43
N PHE A 62 5.68 -35.04 9.59
CA PHE A 62 5.01 -36.34 9.70
C PHE A 62 3.76 -36.39 8.84
N PHE A 63 2.96 -35.34 8.88
CA PHE A 63 1.75 -35.23 8.08
C PHE A 63 2.03 -35.25 6.56
N ASP A 64 3.10 -34.60 6.10
CA ASP A 64 3.52 -34.65 4.69
C ASP A 64 3.89 -36.08 4.26
N GLY A 65 4.63 -36.80 5.11
CA GLY A 65 4.95 -38.20 4.85
C GLY A 65 3.74 -39.13 4.91
N LEU A 66 2.78 -38.84 5.80
CA LEU A 66 1.49 -39.54 5.87
C LEU A 66 0.69 -39.32 4.60
N ARG A 67 0.53 -38.07 4.16
CA ARG A 67 -0.19 -37.70 2.95
C ARG A 67 0.39 -38.36 1.70
N ALA A 68 1.72 -38.46 1.59
CA ALA A 68 2.37 -39.14 0.48
C ALA A 68 2.06 -40.65 0.44
N ARG A 69 1.76 -41.28 1.59
CA ARG A 69 1.46 -42.71 1.70
C ARG A 69 -0.02 -43.02 1.61
N ASP A 70 -0.86 -42.19 2.23
CA ASP A 70 -2.31 -42.35 2.28
C ASP A 70 -2.98 -40.96 2.22
N PRO A 71 -3.21 -40.44 1.01
CA PRO A 71 -3.87 -39.15 0.81
C PRO A 71 -5.29 -39.12 1.40
N ALA A 72 -6.05 -40.21 1.26
CA ALA A 72 -7.43 -40.28 1.76
C ALA A 72 -7.49 -40.19 3.29
N MET A 73 -6.52 -40.79 3.98
CA MET A 73 -6.38 -40.63 5.43
C MET A 73 -5.97 -39.21 5.81
N ALA A 74 -5.04 -38.60 5.07
CA ALA A 74 -4.64 -37.21 5.32
C ALA A 74 -5.83 -36.25 5.26
N GLU A 75 -6.71 -36.40 4.27
CA GLU A 75 -7.92 -35.58 4.14
C GLU A 75 -8.86 -35.74 5.35
N ARG A 76 -9.13 -36.98 5.79
CA ARG A 76 -9.96 -37.23 6.99
C ARG A 76 -9.35 -36.63 8.25
N LEU A 77 -8.02 -36.65 8.36
CA LEU A 77 -7.33 -36.08 9.51
C LEU A 77 -7.34 -34.55 9.50
N LEU A 78 -7.27 -33.92 8.32
CA LEU A 78 -7.50 -32.47 8.22
C LEU A 78 -8.90 -32.09 8.64
N ASP A 79 -9.92 -32.83 8.19
CA ASP A 79 -11.30 -32.59 8.60
C ASP A 79 -11.44 -32.68 10.13
N ALA A 80 -10.78 -33.65 10.76
CA ALA A 80 -10.75 -33.78 12.21
C ALA A 80 -10.03 -32.61 12.90
N CYS A 81 -8.89 -32.14 12.37
CA CYS A 81 -8.20 -30.96 12.89
C CYS A 81 -9.04 -29.68 12.75
N VAL A 82 -9.79 -29.54 11.66
CA VAL A 82 -10.70 -28.41 11.42
C VAL A 82 -11.89 -28.48 12.37
N ALA A 83 -12.40 -29.67 12.69
CA ALA A 83 -13.51 -29.84 13.62
C ALA A 83 -13.15 -29.56 15.08
N GLU A 84 -11.90 -29.77 15.47
CA GLU A 84 -11.43 -29.68 16.86
C GLU A 84 -10.79 -28.31 17.17
N PRO A 85 -11.41 -27.46 18.01
CA PRO A 85 -10.90 -26.10 18.30
C PRO A 85 -9.46 -26.07 18.83
N SER A 86 -9.06 -27.06 19.63
CA SER A 86 -7.70 -27.14 20.18
C SER A 86 -6.62 -27.40 19.12
N LEU A 87 -7.02 -27.81 17.92
CA LEU A 87 -6.13 -28.13 16.79
C LEU A 87 -6.28 -27.13 15.63
N ALA A 88 -7.10 -26.08 15.77
CA ALA A 88 -7.41 -25.15 14.69
C ALA A 88 -6.15 -24.51 14.06
N GLU A 89 -5.22 -24.02 14.89
CA GLU A 89 -3.95 -23.44 14.40
C GLU A 89 -3.09 -24.47 13.66
N LEU A 90 -3.02 -25.70 14.17
CA LEU A 90 -2.31 -26.77 13.48
C LEU A 90 -2.98 -27.09 12.14
N GLY A 91 -4.32 -27.07 12.10
CA GLY A 91 -5.08 -27.23 10.86
C GLY A 91 -4.65 -26.25 9.79
N VAL A 92 -4.44 -24.98 10.13
CA VAL A 92 -3.90 -23.96 9.21
C VAL A 92 -2.47 -24.31 8.75
N GLU A 93 -1.58 -24.65 9.68
CA GLU A 93 -0.18 -25.02 9.39
C GLU A 93 -0.06 -26.23 8.45
N LEU A 94 -0.90 -27.25 8.61
CA LEU A 94 -0.86 -28.48 7.80
C LEU A 94 -1.26 -28.26 6.32
N HIS A 95 -1.91 -27.14 6.00
CA HIS A 95 -2.21 -26.76 4.61
C HIS A 95 -1.04 -26.08 3.90
N THR A 96 0.03 -25.70 4.59
CA THR A 96 1.19 -24.98 3.99
C THR A 96 2.20 -25.88 3.28
N GLY A 97 2.10 -27.21 3.44
CA GLY A 97 3.07 -28.18 2.91
C GLY A 97 3.00 -28.41 1.40
N GLN A 98 1.90 -28.02 0.75
CA GLN A 98 1.67 -28.17 -0.69
C GLN A 98 0.67 -27.12 -1.17
N THR A 99 0.51 -26.96 -2.49
CA THR A 99 -0.54 -26.12 -3.07
C THR A 99 -1.91 -26.53 -2.52
N VAL A 100 -2.67 -25.53 -2.08
CA VAL A 100 -4.04 -25.67 -1.56
C VAL A 100 -4.97 -25.96 -2.73
N ASP A 101 -5.84 -26.94 -2.57
CA ASP A 101 -6.93 -27.28 -3.47
C ASP A 101 -8.27 -26.73 -2.94
N GLU A 102 -9.36 -26.97 -3.67
CA GLU A 102 -10.69 -26.47 -3.30
C GLU A 102 -11.18 -26.97 -1.93
N ALA A 103 -10.88 -28.24 -1.60
CA ALA A 103 -11.22 -28.79 -0.29
C ALA A 103 -10.43 -28.10 0.83
N GLY A 104 -9.13 -27.86 0.61
CA GLY A 104 -8.28 -27.08 1.50
C GLY A 104 -8.77 -25.65 1.67
N ALA A 105 -9.16 -24.97 0.59
CA ALA A 105 -9.72 -23.62 0.64
C ALA A 105 -10.98 -23.56 1.52
N MET A 106 -11.88 -24.53 1.37
CA MET A 106 -13.11 -24.62 2.17
C MET A 106 -12.80 -24.83 3.67
N ARG A 107 -11.81 -25.67 4.00
CA ARG A 107 -11.35 -25.88 5.38
C ARG A 107 -10.76 -24.61 5.98
N LEU A 108 -9.87 -23.95 5.25
CA LEU A 108 -9.24 -22.71 5.69
C LEU A 108 -10.26 -21.58 5.87
N THR A 109 -11.22 -21.47 4.96
CA THR A 109 -12.35 -20.53 5.08
C THR A 109 -13.18 -20.83 6.32
N THR A 110 -13.45 -22.11 6.60
CA THR A 110 -14.17 -22.53 7.81
C THR A 110 -13.41 -22.13 9.08
N LEU A 111 -12.09 -22.35 9.10
CA LEU A 111 -11.24 -21.97 10.24
C LEU A 111 -11.22 -20.44 10.45
N ALA A 112 -11.10 -19.67 9.37
CA ALA A 112 -11.13 -18.21 9.42
C ALA A 112 -12.50 -17.70 9.93
N ARG A 113 -13.61 -18.18 9.37
CA ARG A 113 -14.98 -17.79 9.81
C ARG A 113 -15.28 -18.08 11.28
N ARG A 114 -14.64 -19.09 11.87
CA ARG A 114 -14.80 -19.40 13.30
C ARG A 114 -14.12 -18.41 14.21
N GLY A 115 -13.18 -17.59 13.72
CA GLY A 115 -12.47 -16.60 14.53
C GLY A 115 -11.52 -17.19 15.58
N GLN A 116 -11.26 -18.50 15.54
CA GLN A 116 -10.46 -19.21 16.55
C GLN A 116 -8.95 -19.17 16.25
N VAL A 117 -8.58 -18.78 15.03
CA VAL A 117 -7.19 -18.69 14.58
C VAL A 117 -6.89 -17.23 14.26
N PRO A 118 -5.84 -16.63 14.85
CA PRO A 118 -5.45 -15.26 14.54
C PRO A 118 -5.10 -15.09 13.06
N ALA A 119 -5.45 -13.94 12.47
CA ALA A 119 -5.19 -13.65 11.06
C ALA A 119 -3.72 -13.85 10.65
N ALA A 120 -2.78 -13.53 11.54
CA ALA A 120 -1.34 -13.69 11.31
C ALA A 120 -0.94 -15.13 10.91
N LYS A 121 -1.69 -16.16 11.33
CA LYS A 121 -1.43 -17.56 10.96
C LYS A 121 -1.78 -17.88 9.51
N PHE A 122 -2.57 -17.05 8.86
CA PHE A 122 -2.84 -17.10 7.41
C PHE A 122 -1.83 -16.27 6.60
N GLY A 123 -0.87 -15.60 7.24
CA GLY A 123 0.15 -14.74 6.62
C GLY A 123 1.21 -15.48 5.80
N TRP A 124 0.80 -16.25 4.80
CA TRP A 124 1.62 -17.18 4.04
C TRP A 124 2.47 -16.53 2.95
N ARG A 125 2.91 -15.29 3.16
CA ARG A 125 3.63 -14.51 2.15
C ARG A 125 4.93 -15.15 1.65
N HIS A 126 5.49 -16.07 2.43
CA HIS A 126 6.72 -16.78 2.10
C HIS A 126 6.47 -18.06 1.28
N PHE A 127 5.21 -18.49 1.15
CA PHE A 127 4.82 -19.67 0.40
C PHE A 127 4.24 -19.25 -0.96
N GLY A 128 5.13 -18.88 -1.89
CA GLY A 128 4.76 -18.51 -3.26
C GLY A 128 3.93 -19.60 -3.94
N GLY A 129 2.81 -19.19 -4.55
CA GLY A 129 1.90 -20.09 -5.26
C GLY A 129 1.12 -21.08 -4.39
N LEU A 130 1.11 -20.91 -3.06
CA LEU A 130 0.36 -21.78 -2.15
C LEU A 130 -1.13 -21.85 -2.52
N LEU A 131 -1.71 -20.71 -2.89
CA LEU A 131 -3.11 -20.59 -3.27
C LEU A 131 -3.32 -20.70 -4.79
N ASP A 132 -2.36 -21.25 -5.54
CA ASP A 132 -2.51 -21.27 -6.99
C ASP A 132 -3.48 -22.31 -7.53
N GLY A 133 -3.73 -23.36 -6.74
CA GLY A 133 -4.61 -24.49 -7.10
C GLY A 133 -6.10 -24.25 -6.90
N ILE A 134 -6.51 -23.06 -6.45
CA ILE A 134 -7.92 -22.74 -6.17
C ILE A 134 -8.47 -21.75 -7.20
N SER A 135 -9.78 -21.82 -7.44
CA SER A 135 -10.50 -20.85 -8.26
C SER A 135 -10.49 -19.46 -7.63
N SER A 136 -10.72 -18.44 -8.46
CA SER A 136 -10.80 -17.04 -8.00
C SER A 136 -11.98 -16.80 -7.06
N ALA A 137 -13.08 -17.55 -7.25
CA ALA A 137 -14.22 -17.55 -6.32
C ALA A 137 -13.83 -18.04 -4.92
N SER A 138 -13.18 -19.20 -4.82
CA SER A 138 -12.73 -19.75 -3.53
C SER A 138 -11.63 -18.91 -2.89
N HIS A 139 -10.72 -18.33 -3.69
CA HIS A 139 -9.74 -17.35 -3.21
C HIS A 139 -10.43 -16.15 -2.59
N ALA A 140 -11.42 -15.56 -3.27
CA ALA A 140 -12.17 -14.42 -2.76
C ALA A 140 -12.98 -14.75 -1.50
N GLU A 141 -13.58 -15.95 -1.43
CA GLU A 141 -14.30 -16.39 -0.22
C GLU A 141 -13.36 -16.51 0.99
N LEU A 142 -12.20 -17.14 0.81
CA LEU A 142 -11.19 -17.28 1.84
C LEU A 142 -10.67 -15.92 2.32
N LEU A 143 -10.33 -15.02 1.39
CA LEU A 143 -9.76 -13.72 1.77
C LEU A 143 -10.77 -12.82 2.47
N ARG A 144 -12.07 -12.87 2.12
CA ARG A 144 -13.11 -12.18 2.89
C ARG A 144 -13.24 -12.74 4.30
N ALA A 145 -13.21 -14.06 4.45
CA ALA A 145 -13.23 -14.68 5.78
C ALA A 145 -12.00 -14.31 6.63
N ILE A 146 -10.83 -14.16 6.01
CA ILE A 146 -9.61 -13.68 6.69
C ILE A 146 -9.73 -12.20 7.03
N GLN A 147 -10.26 -11.38 6.11
CA GLN A 147 -10.47 -9.95 6.33
C GLN A 147 -11.34 -9.67 7.57
N ASP A 148 -12.37 -10.48 7.80
CA ASP A 148 -13.28 -10.35 8.94
C ASP A 148 -12.63 -10.66 10.30
N LEU A 149 -11.40 -11.21 10.31
CA LEU A 149 -10.62 -11.41 11.53
C LEU A 149 -10.01 -10.09 12.02
N PRO A 150 -9.75 -9.95 13.34
CA PRO A 150 -8.92 -8.86 13.86
C PRO A 150 -7.56 -8.80 13.15
N ASP A 151 -7.19 -7.61 12.68
CA ASP A 151 -5.99 -7.33 11.87
C ASP A 151 -5.90 -8.13 10.53
N GLY A 152 -7.03 -8.69 10.09
CA GLY A 152 -7.12 -9.57 8.93
C GLY A 152 -6.97 -8.89 7.57
N LEU A 153 -7.35 -7.62 7.46
CA LEU A 153 -7.32 -6.87 6.21
C LEU A 153 -5.91 -6.82 5.59
N LYS A 154 -4.88 -6.60 6.40
CA LYS A 154 -3.49 -6.57 5.92
C LYS A 154 -3.07 -7.92 5.34
N VAL A 155 -3.45 -9.02 6.01
CA VAL A 155 -3.15 -10.38 5.54
C VAL A 155 -3.88 -10.67 4.23
N ALA A 156 -5.14 -10.27 4.11
CA ALA A 156 -5.92 -10.43 2.89
C ALA A 156 -5.32 -9.65 1.71
N ILE A 157 -4.96 -8.37 1.90
CA ILE A 157 -4.28 -7.55 0.89
C ILE A 157 -2.96 -8.18 0.45
N ASP A 158 -2.16 -8.66 1.41
CA ASP A 158 -0.87 -9.31 1.13
C ASP A 158 -1.02 -10.56 0.26
N LEU A 159 -1.95 -11.44 0.63
CA LEU A 159 -2.20 -12.68 -0.11
C LEU A 159 -2.81 -12.41 -1.49
N HIS A 160 -3.70 -11.43 -1.60
CA HIS A 160 -4.29 -11.08 -2.89
C HIS A 160 -3.25 -10.48 -3.83
N GLY A 161 -2.42 -9.54 -3.34
CA GLY A 161 -1.33 -8.96 -4.14
C GLY A 161 -0.39 -10.01 -4.71
N MET A 162 -0.07 -11.06 -3.94
CA MET A 162 0.71 -12.19 -4.44
C MET A 162 -0.01 -12.98 -5.55
N ARG A 163 -1.32 -13.20 -5.41
CA ARG A 163 -2.13 -13.88 -6.43
C ARG A 163 -2.16 -13.06 -7.72
N LEU A 164 -2.35 -11.74 -7.62
CA LEU A 164 -2.31 -10.82 -8.77
C LEU A 164 -0.95 -10.89 -9.47
N HIS A 165 0.15 -10.90 -8.72
CA HIS A 165 1.49 -11.06 -9.28
C HIS A 165 1.65 -12.37 -10.07
N GLY A 166 1.12 -13.49 -9.56
CA GLY A 166 1.13 -14.78 -10.25
C GLY A 166 0.21 -14.84 -11.48
N LEU A 167 -0.90 -14.10 -11.47
CA LEU A 167 -1.80 -13.99 -12.63
C LEU A 167 -1.19 -13.10 -13.73
N GLY A 168 -0.48 -12.03 -13.35
CA GLY A 168 0.06 -11.04 -14.27
C GLY A 168 -1.05 -10.31 -15.01
N GLU A 169 -0.90 -10.10 -16.31
CA GLU A 169 -1.89 -9.39 -17.14
C GLU A 169 -3.28 -10.05 -17.14
N ARG A 170 -3.33 -11.38 -16.94
CA ARG A 170 -4.59 -12.14 -16.88
C ARG A 170 -5.48 -11.72 -15.72
N ALA A 171 -4.95 -11.05 -14.71
CA ALA A 171 -5.74 -10.54 -13.60
C ALA A 171 -6.81 -9.54 -14.05
N ARG A 172 -6.58 -8.81 -15.16
CA ARG A 172 -7.54 -7.84 -15.70
C ARG A 172 -8.81 -8.50 -16.24
N ASP A 173 -8.71 -9.75 -16.69
CA ASP A 173 -9.82 -10.52 -17.24
C ASP A 173 -10.54 -11.35 -16.16
N ASP A 174 -10.04 -11.34 -14.93
CA ASP A 174 -10.58 -12.09 -13.79
C ASP A 174 -11.51 -11.19 -12.97
N ALA A 175 -12.82 -11.33 -13.20
CA ALA A 175 -13.83 -10.48 -12.57
C ALA A 175 -13.83 -10.62 -11.04
N GLU A 176 -13.67 -11.83 -10.51
CA GLU A 176 -13.58 -12.07 -9.07
C GLU A 176 -12.36 -11.43 -8.44
N ALA A 177 -11.18 -11.50 -9.09
CA ALA A 177 -9.98 -10.84 -8.62
C ALA A 177 -10.13 -9.31 -8.61
N CYS A 178 -10.66 -8.72 -9.68
CA CYS A 178 -10.95 -7.29 -9.76
C CYS A 178 -11.94 -6.85 -8.66
N GLN A 179 -13.03 -7.59 -8.47
CA GLN A 179 -14.02 -7.25 -7.44
C GLN A 179 -13.44 -7.36 -6.03
N LEU A 180 -12.54 -8.31 -5.81
CA LEU A 180 -11.86 -8.45 -4.52
C LEU A 180 -10.91 -7.29 -4.24
N CYS A 181 -10.22 -6.76 -5.26
CA CYS A 181 -9.43 -5.53 -5.14
C CYS A 181 -10.31 -4.37 -4.65
N VAL A 182 -11.47 -4.15 -5.28
CA VAL A 182 -12.43 -3.12 -4.87
C VAL A 182 -12.86 -3.33 -3.41
N SER A 183 -13.31 -4.54 -3.06
CA SER A 183 -13.79 -4.87 -1.72
C SER A 183 -12.74 -4.62 -0.62
N LEU A 184 -11.49 -5.06 -0.85
CA LEU A 184 -10.41 -4.90 0.11
C LEU A 184 -10.03 -3.43 0.27
N LEU A 185 -9.91 -2.68 -0.83
CA LEU A 185 -9.54 -1.26 -0.80
C LEU A 185 -10.62 -0.39 -0.14
N MET A 186 -11.89 -0.70 -0.38
CA MET A 186 -13.02 -0.02 0.28
C MET A 186 -13.06 -0.25 1.80
N SER A 187 -12.33 -1.26 2.29
CA SER A 187 -12.24 -1.58 3.72
C SER A 187 -11.01 -0.96 4.39
N VAL A 188 -10.12 -0.31 3.63
CA VAL A 188 -8.97 0.42 4.17
C VAL A 188 -9.47 1.67 4.89
N ASP A 189 -8.94 1.93 6.08
CA ASP A 189 -9.31 3.08 6.92
C ASP A 189 -8.07 3.86 7.41
N GLU A 190 -8.30 4.84 8.27
CA GLU A 190 -7.27 5.67 8.89
C GLU A 190 -6.38 4.94 9.89
N ASP A 191 -6.81 3.79 10.41
CA ASP A 191 -6.08 2.97 11.38
C ASP A 191 -5.20 1.91 10.69
N PHE A 192 -5.32 1.74 9.37
CA PHE A 192 -4.49 0.84 8.57
C PHE A 192 -3.00 1.26 8.53
N ARG A 193 -2.25 1.08 9.62
CA ARG A 193 -0.92 1.70 9.85
C ARG A 193 0.13 1.27 8.80
N ALA A 194 0.64 2.27 8.08
CA ALA A 194 1.82 2.25 7.20
C ALA A 194 3.08 1.94 8.03
N ASP A 195 3.99 1.07 7.64
CA ASP A 195 5.00 1.44 6.63
C ASP A 195 5.22 0.38 5.54
N GLU A 196 4.77 -0.87 5.73
CA GLU A 196 5.04 -1.95 4.77
C GLU A 196 3.85 -2.31 3.86
N ALA A 197 2.63 -1.80 4.15
CA ALA A 197 1.40 -2.26 3.49
C ALA A 197 1.00 -1.43 2.26
N TRP A 198 1.40 -0.16 2.15
CA TRP A 198 0.93 0.72 1.07
C TRP A 198 1.45 0.36 -0.31
N SER A 199 2.64 -0.25 -0.43
CA SER A 199 3.14 -0.74 -1.71
C SER A 199 2.22 -1.80 -2.31
N ARG A 200 1.59 -2.63 -1.46
CA ARG A 200 0.63 -3.66 -1.90
C ARG A 200 -0.78 -3.11 -2.12
N VAL A 201 -1.17 -2.08 -1.38
CA VAL A 201 -2.38 -1.31 -1.69
C VAL A 201 -2.30 -0.73 -3.10
N ASP A 202 -1.13 -0.22 -3.51
CA ASP A 202 -0.95 0.29 -4.87
C ASP A 202 -1.13 -0.78 -5.97
N ASP A 203 -0.66 -2.00 -5.73
CA ASP A 203 -0.82 -3.10 -6.70
C ASP A 203 -2.29 -3.46 -6.92
N LEU A 204 -3.10 -3.46 -5.85
CA LEU A 204 -4.56 -3.66 -5.95
C LEU A 204 -5.25 -2.45 -6.58
N ALA A 205 -4.78 -1.23 -6.29
CA ALA A 205 -5.38 0.00 -6.77
C ALA A 205 -5.34 0.11 -8.29
N GLU A 206 -4.33 -0.45 -8.96
CA GLU A 206 -4.29 -0.49 -10.44
C GLU A 206 -5.55 -1.10 -11.05
N LEU A 207 -5.92 -2.29 -10.58
CA LEU A 207 -7.09 -3.00 -11.11
C LEU A 207 -8.38 -2.36 -10.64
N ALA A 208 -8.45 -1.98 -9.37
CA ALA A 208 -9.67 -1.39 -8.81
C ALA A 208 -10.02 -0.04 -9.46
N LEU A 209 -9.03 0.83 -9.69
CA LEU A 209 -9.26 2.13 -10.32
C LEU A 209 -9.65 2.02 -11.80
N ALA A 210 -9.23 0.94 -12.48
CA ALA A 210 -9.64 0.66 -13.85
C ALA A 210 -11.03 0.00 -13.96
N SER A 211 -11.63 -0.40 -12.83
CA SER A 211 -12.94 -1.07 -12.79
C SER A 211 -14.12 -0.09 -12.87
N ALA A 212 -15.34 -0.63 -13.01
CA ALA A 212 -16.57 0.17 -12.98
C ALA A 212 -16.78 0.91 -11.65
N ASP A 213 -16.23 0.39 -10.55
CA ASP A 213 -16.28 1.00 -9.21
C ASP A 213 -15.08 1.93 -8.95
N GLY A 214 -14.22 2.16 -9.94
CA GLY A 214 -12.95 2.87 -9.78
C GLY A 214 -13.09 4.28 -9.22
N GLU A 215 -14.13 5.00 -9.60
CA GLU A 215 -14.41 6.34 -9.05
C GLU A 215 -14.72 6.28 -7.54
N ALA A 216 -15.54 5.31 -7.10
CA ALA A 216 -15.88 5.15 -5.69
C ALA A 216 -14.64 4.77 -4.87
N VAL A 217 -13.79 3.91 -5.41
CA VAL A 217 -12.49 3.54 -4.81
C VAL A 217 -11.58 4.77 -4.71
N ALA A 218 -11.48 5.58 -5.77
CA ALA A 218 -10.70 6.81 -5.77
C ALA A 218 -11.17 7.78 -4.67
N ILE A 219 -12.49 8.02 -4.57
CA ILE A 219 -13.08 8.87 -3.51
C ILE A 219 -12.69 8.35 -2.13
N HIS A 220 -12.84 7.06 -1.90
CA HIS A 220 -12.57 6.42 -0.62
C HIS A 220 -11.10 6.58 -0.21
N LEU A 221 -10.18 6.19 -1.10
CA LEU A 221 -8.74 6.26 -0.83
C LEU A 221 -8.27 7.71 -0.61
N CYS A 222 -8.74 8.68 -1.40
CA CYS A 222 -8.45 10.09 -1.16
C CYS A 222 -8.93 10.55 0.22
N ARG A 223 -10.13 10.14 0.64
CA ARG A 223 -10.66 10.50 1.97
C ARG A 223 -9.81 9.92 3.10
N VAL A 224 -9.44 8.65 3.02
CA VAL A 224 -8.56 8.00 4.01
C VAL A 224 -7.25 8.77 4.14
N LEU A 225 -6.63 9.14 3.01
CA LEU A 225 -5.35 9.84 3.00
C LEU A 225 -5.48 11.27 3.57
N THR A 226 -6.54 12.00 3.25
CA THR A 226 -6.77 13.36 3.79
C THR A 226 -7.18 13.37 5.27
N HIS A 227 -7.76 12.28 5.81
CA HIS A 227 -8.14 12.19 7.22
C HIS A 227 -6.94 11.95 8.13
N ARG A 228 -5.97 11.12 7.70
CA ARG A 228 -4.76 10.80 8.47
C ARG A 228 -3.90 12.00 8.87
N GLU A 229 -3.99 13.08 8.12
CA GLU A 229 -3.25 14.31 8.37
C GLU A 229 -3.87 15.20 9.47
N GLN A 230 -4.99 14.81 10.09
CA GLN A 230 -5.65 15.60 11.15
C GLN A 230 -4.96 15.56 12.52
N GLY A 231 -3.83 14.87 12.68
CA GLY A 231 -3.21 14.75 14.00
C GLY A 231 -1.70 14.48 14.05
N GLN A 232 -1.03 14.20 12.93
CA GLN A 232 0.41 13.95 12.90
C GLN A 232 1.04 14.50 11.61
N HIS A 233 1.98 15.43 11.75
CA HIS A 233 2.75 16.04 10.65
C HIS A 233 3.89 15.12 10.17
N TRP A 234 3.65 13.82 10.00
CA TRP A 234 4.68 12.95 9.43
C TRP A 234 4.62 13.01 7.90
N PRO A 235 5.75 13.14 7.19
CA PRO A 235 5.76 13.08 5.73
C PRO A 235 5.08 11.79 5.24
N LEU A 236 4.26 11.92 4.20
CA LEU A 236 3.58 10.79 3.58
C LEU A 236 4.60 9.70 3.21
N SER A 237 4.32 8.46 3.59
CA SER A 237 5.18 7.32 3.26
C SER A 237 5.33 7.18 1.74
N TYR A 238 6.46 6.67 1.26
CA TYR A 238 6.71 6.46 -0.18
C TYR A 238 5.58 5.69 -0.89
N GLY A 239 4.97 4.70 -0.22
CA GLY A 239 3.84 3.95 -0.77
C GLY A 239 2.56 4.78 -0.94
N ALA A 240 2.32 5.76 -0.05
CA ALA A 240 1.17 6.66 -0.15
C ALA A 240 1.31 7.65 -1.33
N ASP A 241 2.52 8.14 -1.61
CA ASP A 241 2.80 8.98 -2.79
C ASP A 241 2.54 8.22 -4.10
N ARG A 242 3.03 6.98 -4.22
CA ARG A 242 2.78 6.13 -5.41
C ARG A 242 1.28 5.90 -5.64
N LEU A 243 0.54 5.59 -4.57
CA LEU A 243 -0.91 5.43 -4.65
C LEU A 243 -1.62 6.72 -5.09
N LEU A 244 -1.23 7.87 -4.54
CA LEU A 244 -1.82 9.15 -4.92
C LEU A 244 -1.60 9.47 -6.39
N ARG A 245 -0.37 9.27 -6.90
CA ARG A 245 -0.09 9.44 -8.33
C ARG A 245 -1.02 8.60 -9.19
N ARG A 246 -1.25 7.34 -8.80
CA ARG A 246 -2.15 6.45 -9.51
C ARG A 246 -3.59 6.92 -9.49
N VAL A 247 -4.09 7.37 -8.34
CA VAL A 247 -5.45 7.90 -8.20
C VAL A 247 -5.63 9.18 -9.03
N PHE A 248 -4.68 10.12 -8.97
CA PHE A 248 -4.73 11.36 -9.77
C PHE A 248 -4.66 11.09 -11.28
N GLY A 249 -3.83 10.12 -11.70
CA GLY A 249 -3.73 9.73 -13.12
C GLY A 249 -4.99 9.04 -13.65
N ALA A 250 -5.68 8.25 -12.83
CA ALA A 250 -6.88 7.51 -13.25
C ALA A 250 -8.18 8.32 -13.08
N HIS A 251 -8.32 9.04 -11.96
CA HIS A 251 -9.56 9.71 -11.52
C HIS A 251 -9.28 11.15 -11.09
N GLY A 252 -8.59 11.92 -11.95
CA GLY A 252 -8.08 13.26 -11.63
C GLY A 252 -9.11 14.24 -11.08
N SER A 253 -10.27 14.42 -11.74
CA SER A 253 -11.31 15.35 -11.27
C SER A 253 -11.85 15.01 -9.89
N VAL A 254 -11.97 13.72 -9.60
CA VAL A 254 -12.46 13.19 -8.32
C VAL A 254 -11.43 13.45 -7.22
N ALA A 255 -10.16 13.15 -7.50
CA ALA A 255 -9.07 13.39 -6.57
C ALA A 255 -8.93 14.89 -6.25
N LEU A 256 -8.98 15.76 -7.27
CA LEU A 256 -8.97 17.22 -7.12
C LEU A 256 -10.11 17.69 -6.20
N GLU A 257 -11.32 17.22 -6.42
CA GLU A 257 -12.49 17.62 -5.62
C GLU A 257 -12.34 17.23 -4.14
N VAL A 258 -11.91 16.00 -3.86
CA VAL A 258 -11.75 15.53 -2.47
C VAL A 258 -10.67 16.33 -1.75
N PHE A 259 -9.51 16.52 -2.39
CA PHE A 259 -8.39 17.24 -1.78
C PHE A 259 -8.65 18.73 -1.62
N TYR A 260 -9.24 19.39 -2.62
CA TYR A 260 -9.61 20.81 -2.54
C TYR A 260 -10.53 21.07 -1.34
N ARG A 261 -11.54 20.22 -1.13
CA ARG A 261 -12.45 20.37 0.01
C ARG A 261 -11.77 20.10 1.36
N ALA A 262 -10.85 19.13 1.42
CA ALA A 262 -10.08 18.85 2.63
C ALA A 262 -9.18 20.05 3.01
N ASP A 263 -8.55 20.67 2.02
CA ASP A 263 -7.73 21.87 2.18
C ASP A 263 -8.56 23.10 2.58
N MET A 264 -9.77 23.30 2.05
CA MET A 264 -10.61 24.45 2.46
C MET A 264 -10.94 24.47 3.97
N GLY A 265 -10.84 23.34 4.66
CA GLY A 265 -10.99 23.23 6.12
C GLY A 265 -9.71 23.51 6.92
N ARG A 266 -8.53 23.58 6.29
CA ARG A 266 -7.22 23.71 6.96
C ARG A 266 -6.36 24.73 6.20
N ARG A 267 -5.79 25.71 6.89
CA ARG A 267 -4.91 26.71 6.24
C ARG A 267 -3.53 26.13 5.83
N LEU A 268 -3.53 25.17 4.89
CA LEU A 268 -2.44 24.60 4.09
C LEU A 268 -1.82 23.23 4.50
N ASP A 269 -1.57 22.43 3.45
CA ASP A 269 -0.33 21.66 3.14
C ASP A 269 -0.34 20.12 3.23
N ALA A 270 -1.43 19.47 2.82
CA ALA A 270 -1.49 18.02 2.54
C ALA A 270 -0.71 17.63 1.27
N LEU A 271 -1.17 18.15 0.12
CA LEU A 271 -0.64 17.80 -1.19
C LEU A 271 0.70 18.46 -1.50
N SER A 272 0.93 19.66 -0.99
CA SER A 272 2.17 20.40 -1.25
C SER A 272 3.40 19.76 -0.59
N GLN A 273 3.21 18.97 0.48
CA GLN A 273 4.28 18.24 1.16
C GLN A 273 4.67 16.96 0.41
N LEU A 274 3.92 16.54 -0.61
CA LEU A 274 4.23 15.37 -1.43
C LEU A 274 5.38 15.59 -2.43
N SER A 275 5.80 16.84 -2.63
CA SER A 275 6.72 17.21 -3.70
C SER A 275 8.18 17.32 -3.24
N VAL A 276 8.66 16.40 -2.42
CA VAL A 276 10.06 16.46 -1.97
C VAL A 276 11.03 15.98 -3.07
N ASP A 277 10.65 15.00 -3.93
CA ASP A 277 11.58 14.43 -4.94
C ASP A 277 10.97 14.00 -6.29
N ALA A 278 9.65 14.05 -6.49
CA ALA A 278 9.00 13.49 -7.69
C ALA A 278 7.82 14.33 -8.21
N GLU A 279 7.39 14.10 -9.46
CA GLU A 279 6.33 14.88 -10.14
C GLU A 279 5.06 14.98 -9.30
N HIS A 280 4.57 16.20 -9.04
CA HIS A 280 3.42 16.45 -8.16
C HIS A 280 2.13 15.78 -8.69
N PRO A 281 1.31 15.09 -7.86
CA PRO A 281 0.15 14.32 -8.35
C PRO A 281 -0.84 15.10 -9.22
N VAL A 282 -1.09 16.37 -8.91
CA VAL A 282 -1.94 17.26 -9.73
C VAL A 282 -1.46 17.37 -11.19
N ARG A 283 -0.16 17.21 -11.44
CA ARG A 283 0.43 17.30 -12.79
C ARG A 283 0.13 16.08 -13.65
N LEU A 284 -0.29 14.98 -13.04
CA LEU A 284 -0.73 13.78 -13.76
C LEU A 284 -2.16 13.91 -14.31
N VAL A 285 -2.90 14.94 -13.88
CA VAL A 285 -4.24 15.23 -14.41
C VAL A 285 -4.10 15.87 -15.79
N PRO A 286 -4.79 15.36 -16.84
CA PRO A 286 -4.78 15.99 -18.15
C PRO A 286 -5.17 17.48 -18.06
N VAL A 287 -4.46 18.33 -18.80
CA VAL A 287 -4.63 19.80 -18.72
C VAL A 287 -6.07 20.21 -19.00
N ASP A 288 -6.72 19.63 -20.01
CA ASP A 288 -8.12 19.93 -20.33
C ASP A 288 -9.06 19.58 -19.17
N THR A 289 -8.88 18.40 -18.55
CA THR A 289 -9.64 17.97 -17.37
C THR A 289 -9.44 18.92 -16.18
N LEU A 290 -8.20 19.37 -15.96
CA LEU A 290 -7.85 20.31 -14.89
C LEU A 290 -8.52 21.67 -15.12
N LEU A 291 -8.44 22.21 -16.33
CA LEU A 291 -9.04 23.49 -16.69
C LEU A 291 -10.58 23.44 -16.68
N ASP A 292 -11.17 22.34 -17.14
CA ASP A 292 -12.62 22.11 -17.06
C ASP A 292 -13.10 22.08 -15.61
N TRP A 293 -12.36 21.42 -14.73
CA TRP A 293 -12.65 21.41 -13.30
C TRP A 293 -12.54 22.80 -12.66
N VAL A 294 -11.55 23.61 -13.05
CA VAL A 294 -11.42 25.02 -12.60
C VAL A 294 -12.59 25.87 -13.12
N ARG A 295 -13.06 25.64 -14.36
CA ARG A 295 -14.13 26.46 -14.97
C ARG A 295 -15.44 26.43 -14.20
N VAL A 296 -15.70 25.35 -13.46
CA VAL A 296 -16.89 25.20 -12.62
C VAL A 296 -16.89 26.19 -11.45
N GLU A 297 -15.72 26.49 -10.87
CA GLU A 297 -15.59 27.37 -9.70
C GLU A 297 -14.25 28.13 -9.75
N PRO A 298 -14.10 29.11 -10.66
CA PRO A 298 -12.79 29.67 -10.98
C PRO A 298 -12.22 30.56 -9.86
N LEU A 299 -13.07 31.14 -9.01
CA LEU A 299 -12.64 31.98 -7.87
C LEU A 299 -11.85 31.18 -6.81
N GLY A 300 -12.30 29.96 -6.51
CA GLY A 300 -11.67 29.13 -5.48
C GLY A 300 -10.64 28.15 -6.04
N ARG A 301 -11.00 27.46 -7.13
CA ARG A 301 -10.16 26.40 -7.73
C ARG A 301 -8.97 26.95 -8.49
N GLY A 302 -9.10 28.09 -9.15
CA GLY A 302 -8.04 28.71 -9.94
C GLY A 302 -6.78 29.00 -9.12
N PRO A 303 -6.87 29.77 -8.02
CA PRO A 303 -5.74 30.04 -7.14
C PRO A 303 -5.14 28.78 -6.50
N TRP A 304 -5.99 27.80 -6.15
CA TRP A 304 -5.53 26.54 -5.58
C TRP A 304 -4.68 25.73 -6.57
N VAL A 305 -5.15 25.59 -7.82
CA VAL A 305 -4.38 24.91 -8.89
C VAL A 305 -3.10 25.66 -9.22
N ALA A 306 -3.14 27.00 -9.23
CA ALA A 306 -1.96 27.83 -9.48
C ALA A 306 -0.81 27.53 -8.52
N GLY A 307 -1.10 27.17 -7.27
CA GLY A 307 -0.10 26.76 -6.28
C GLY A 307 0.53 25.38 -6.48
N MET A 308 0.00 24.56 -7.40
CA MET A 308 0.35 23.14 -7.53
C MET A 308 0.99 22.77 -8.89
N ILE A 309 0.83 23.61 -9.91
CA ILE A 309 1.36 23.37 -11.27
C ILE A 309 2.77 23.96 -11.46
N ASP A 310 3.43 23.63 -12.57
CA ASP A 310 4.58 24.43 -13.04
C ASP A 310 4.06 25.68 -13.76
N ALA A 311 4.22 26.83 -13.11
CA ALA A 311 3.79 28.10 -13.68
C ALA A 311 4.65 28.55 -14.87
N PHE A 312 5.88 28.04 -15.00
CA PHE A 312 6.88 28.50 -15.97
C PHE A 312 7.25 27.39 -16.96
N ASP A 313 7.37 27.75 -18.23
CA ASP A 313 7.94 26.92 -19.29
C ASP A 313 9.04 27.73 -20.01
N GLY A 314 10.30 27.35 -19.76
CA GLY A 314 11.46 28.09 -20.22
C GLY A 314 11.50 29.53 -19.68
N MET A 315 11.23 30.51 -20.55
CA MET A 315 11.41 31.95 -20.29
C MET A 315 10.10 32.68 -20.01
N GLY A 316 8.97 31.99 -19.88
CA GLY A 316 7.67 32.63 -19.68
C GLY A 316 6.69 31.76 -18.90
N LEU A 317 5.46 32.26 -18.76
CA LEU A 317 4.37 31.48 -18.20
C LEU A 317 4.02 30.30 -19.12
N SER A 318 3.78 29.13 -18.51
CA SER A 318 3.30 27.96 -19.23
C SER A 318 1.92 28.21 -19.85
N ALA A 319 1.56 27.43 -20.87
CA ALA A 319 0.24 27.52 -21.51
C ALA A 319 -0.90 27.33 -20.49
N THR A 320 -0.74 26.39 -19.56
CA THR A 320 -1.69 26.14 -18.46
C THR A 320 -1.80 27.34 -17.53
N ALA A 321 -0.68 27.97 -17.15
CA ALA A 321 -0.70 29.17 -16.30
C ALA A 321 -1.43 30.34 -16.98
N ARG A 322 -1.21 30.55 -18.28
CA ARG A 322 -1.95 31.56 -19.07
C ARG A 322 -3.44 31.24 -19.14
N ALA A 323 -3.81 29.98 -19.34
CA ALA A 323 -5.21 29.57 -19.38
C ALA A 323 -5.92 29.83 -18.05
N LEU A 324 -5.25 29.55 -16.91
CA LEU A 324 -5.77 29.89 -15.59
C LEU A 324 -6.02 31.40 -15.43
N LEU A 325 -5.08 32.24 -15.86
CA LEU A 325 -5.25 33.70 -15.82
C LEU A 325 -6.41 34.18 -16.70
N GLN A 326 -6.58 33.60 -17.88
CA GLN A 326 -7.68 33.96 -18.79
C GLN A 326 -9.05 33.58 -18.22
N MET A 327 -9.12 32.50 -17.45
CA MET A 327 -10.35 32.03 -16.79
C MET A 327 -10.65 32.76 -15.47
N ALA A 328 -9.66 33.42 -14.89
CA ALA A 328 -9.74 34.03 -13.57
C ALA A 328 -10.66 35.26 -13.59
N PRO A 329 -11.70 35.32 -12.74
CA PRO A 329 -12.46 36.54 -12.53
C PRO A 329 -11.61 37.64 -11.88
N ASP A 330 -10.65 37.23 -11.06
CA ASP A 330 -9.61 38.09 -10.51
C ASP A 330 -8.23 37.46 -10.76
N ARG A 331 -7.50 38.04 -11.71
CA ARG A 331 -6.16 37.56 -12.11
C ARG A 331 -5.15 37.70 -10.98
N SER A 332 -5.32 38.65 -10.07
CA SER A 332 -4.38 38.89 -8.97
C SER A 332 -4.29 37.71 -8.01
N VAL A 333 -5.43 37.10 -7.68
CA VAL A 333 -5.49 35.95 -6.76
C VAL A 333 -4.84 34.71 -7.37
N VAL A 334 -4.97 34.51 -8.69
CA VAL A 334 -4.28 33.41 -9.39
C VAL A 334 -2.77 33.65 -9.46
N LEU A 335 -2.35 34.89 -9.72
CA LEU A 335 -0.94 35.29 -9.67
C LEU A 335 -0.33 35.09 -8.28
N GLU A 336 -1.06 35.39 -7.21
CA GLU A 336 -0.66 35.07 -5.83
C GLU A 336 -0.53 33.55 -5.61
N GLY A 337 -1.42 32.75 -6.19
CA GLY A 337 -1.31 31.29 -6.17
C GLY A 337 0.01 30.77 -6.75
N PHE A 338 0.52 31.38 -7.83
CA PHE A 338 1.81 31.00 -8.42
C PHE A 338 3.02 31.25 -7.51
N GLU A 339 2.91 32.05 -6.44
CA GLU A 339 4.05 32.34 -5.55
C GLU A 339 4.69 31.08 -4.95
N ARG A 340 3.89 30.02 -4.71
CA ARG A 340 4.40 28.73 -4.23
C ARG A 340 5.36 28.06 -5.22
N THR A 341 5.20 28.34 -6.51
CA THR A 341 6.00 27.76 -7.60
C THR A 341 7.26 28.58 -7.87
N VAL A 342 7.28 29.84 -7.42
CA VAL A 342 8.40 30.79 -7.59
C VAL A 342 9.58 30.43 -6.68
N HIS A 343 9.30 29.98 -5.47
CA HIS A 343 10.35 29.65 -4.50
C HIS A 343 10.63 28.15 -4.49
N PRO A 344 11.89 27.72 -4.64
CA PRO A 344 12.23 26.30 -4.55
C PRO A 344 11.90 25.78 -3.14
N THR A 345 11.15 24.68 -3.09
CA THR A 345 10.78 23.96 -1.86
C THR A 345 11.94 23.13 -1.33
N TYR A 346 12.85 22.70 -2.21
CA TYR A 346 14.07 21.97 -1.88
C TYR A 346 15.29 22.65 -2.51
N ILE A 347 16.36 22.82 -1.72
CA ILE A 347 17.58 23.53 -2.14
C ILE A 347 18.75 22.57 -1.95
N ARG A 348 19.35 22.15 -3.07
CA ARG A 348 20.60 21.40 -3.09
C ARG A 348 21.72 22.32 -3.57
N GLY A 349 22.62 22.71 -2.68
CA GLY A 349 23.62 23.75 -2.96
C GLY A 349 23.13 25.12 -2.51
N SER A 350 23.31 26.15 -3.34
CA SER A 350 22.86 27.51 -3.01
C SER A 350 21.42 27.77 -3.43
N TYR A 351 20.73 28.67 -2.71
CA TYR A 351 19.40 29.13 -3.11
C TYR A 351 19.42 29.81 -4.49
N GLU A 352 20.53 30.46 -4.84
CA GLU A 352 20.70 31.17 -6.11
C GLU A 352 20.74 30.22 -7.30
N GLU A 353 21.49 29.12 -7.19
CA GLU A 353 21.49 28.08 -8.21
C GLU A 353 20.10 27.44 -8.37
N ALA A 354 19.41 27.17 -7.25
CA ALA A 354 18.08 26.55 -7.27
C ALA A 354 16.98 27.48 -7.83
N SER A 355 17.10 28.80 -7.65
CA SER A 355 16.11 29.79 -8.10
C SER A 355 16.43 30.41 -9.47
N ALA A 356 17.64 30.25 -10.00
CA ALA A 356 18.09 30.90 -11.24
C ALA A 356 17.14 30.70 -12.46
N PRO A 357 16.63 29.48 -12.75
CA PRO A 357 15.71 29.30 -13.87
C PRO A 357 14.40 30.11 -13.72
N ARG A 358 13.85 30.13 -12.50
CA ARG A 358 12.61 30.85 -12.18
C ARG A 358 12.82 32.37 -12.21
N LEU A 359 13.94 32.83 -11.68
CA LEU A 359 14.32 34.24 -11.72
C LEU A 359 14.46 34.74 -13.16
N LEU A 360 15.03 33.94 -14.05
CA LEU A 360 15.18 34.28 -15.46
C LEU A 360 13.83 34.39 -16.18
N ALA A 361 12.91 33.45 -15.91
CA ALA A 361 11.54 33.50 -16.42
C ALA A 361 10.79 34.76 -15.90
N LEU A 362 10.87 35.03 -14.59
CA LEU A 362 10.27 36.22 -13.98
C LEU A 362 10.82 37.52 -14.57
N LYS A 363 12.14 37.64 -14.76
CA LYS A 363 12.75 38.83 -15.39
C LYS A 363 12.20 39.07 -16.79
N SER A 364 11.99 38.01 -17.57
CA SER A 364 11.42 38.12 -18.92
C SER A 364 9.95 38.57 -18.90
N LEU A 365 9.21 38.17 -17.86
CA LEU A 365 7.82 38.58 -17.65
C LEU A 365 7.68 40.03 -17.17
N THR A 366 8.73 40.71 -16.73
CA THR A 366 8.64 42.14 -16.35
C THR A 366 8.31 43.07 -17.52
N THR A 367 8.48 42.58 -18.75
CA THR A 367 8.11 43.29 -19.99
C THR A 367 6.92 42.63 -20.69
N ASP A 368 6.10 41.87 -19.96
CA ASP A 368 4.93 41.20 -20.53
C ASP A 368 3.92 42.20 -21.13
N ALA A 369 3.19 41.76 -22.14
CA ALA A 369 2.13 42.58 -22.75
C ALA A 369 0.97 42.83 -21.79
N GLU A 370 0.74 41.92 -20.84
CA GLU A 370 -0.29 42.04 -19.81
C GLU A 370 0.32 42.75 -18.58
N ALA A 371 -0.15 43.98 -18.31
CA ALA A 371 0.45 44.85 -17.29
C ALA A 371 0.41 44.27 -15.87
N ASP A 372 -0.64 43.50 -15.54
CA ASP A 372 -0.80 42.83 -14.25
C ASP A 372 0.26 41.72 -14.05
N VAL A 373 0.55 40.96 -15.10
CA VAL A 373 1.60 39.94 -15.11
C VAL A 373 2.97 40.59 -14.97
N ALA A 374 3.22 41.68 -15.69
CA ALA A 374 4.47 42.43 -15.62
C ALA A 374 4.73 43.01 -14.23
N GLU A 375 3.71 43.61 -13.63
CA GLU A 375 3.80 44.17 -12.27
C GLU A 375 4.03 43.09 -11.22
N TRP A 376 3.28 41.97 -11.30
CA TRP A 376 3.48 40.83 -10.41
C TRP A 376 4.88 40.24 -10.56
N ALA A 377 5.37 40.04 -11.78
CA ALA A 377 6.69 39.48 -12.03
C ALA A 377 7.79 40.37 -11.43
N GLY A 378 7.67 41.70 -11.54
CA GLY A 378 8.58 42.65 -10.90
C GLY A 378 8.67 42.46 -9.39
N ARG A 379 7.52 42.34 -8.70
CA ARG A 379 7.49 42.06 -7.25
C ARG A 379 8.13 40.72 -6.89
N GLN A 380 7.92 39.68 -7.70
CA GLN A 380 8.52 38.37 -7.42
C GLN A 380 10.04 38.36 -7.67
N VAL A 381 10.53 39.11 -8.66
CA VAL A 381 11.99 39.30 -8.87
C VAL A 381 12.63 39.88 -7.61
N GLU A 382 12.07 40.96 -7.07
CA GLU A 382 12.57 41.60 -5.85
C GLU A 382 12.60 40.59 -4.68
N ARG A 383 11.50 39.85 -4.46
CA ARG A 383 11.41 38.85 -3.39
C ARG A 383 12.43 37.72 -3.53
N VAL A 384 12.65 37.21 -4.73
CA VAL A 384 13.62 36.13 -4.98
C VAL A 384 15.05 36.64 -4.72
N GLU A 385 15.37 37.86 -5.15
CA GLU A 385 16.69 38.48 -4.95
C GLU A 385 16.95 38.82 -3.48
N GLU A 386 15.96 39.33 -2.75
CA GLU A 386 16.03 39.55 -1.29
C GLU A 386 16.28 38.24 -0.55
N ARG A 387 15.55 37.18 -0.90
CA ARG A 387 15.72 35.86 -0.29
C ARG A 387 17.12 35.31 -0.58
N ALA A 388 17.61 35.41 -1.81
CA ALA A 388 18.99 35.07 -2.16
C ALA A 388 20.02 35.82 -1.30
N ALA A 389 19.82 37.13 -1.09
CA ALA A 389 20.70 37.93 -0.24
C ALA A 389 20.69 37.50 1.24
N LEU A 390 19.54 37.07 1.77
CA LEU A 390 19.43 36.51 3.12
C LEU A 390 20.18 35.17 3.26
N TRP A 391 20.04 34.28 2.28
CA TRP A 391 20.77 33.00 2.26
C TRP A 391 22.28 33.22 2.22
N ARG A 392 22.76 34.13 1.36
CA ARG A 392 24.17 34.55 1.33
C ARG A 392 24.69 35.05 2.68
N ARG A 393 23.88 35.79 3.45
CA ARG A 393 24.28 36.24 4.80
C ARG A 393 24.40 35.04 5.75
N ARG A 394 23.41 34.16 5.74
CA ARG A 394 23.36 32.98 6.61
C ARG A 394 24.54 32.03 6.37
N ASP A 395 24.93 31.81 5.12
CA ASP A 395 26.07 30.94 4.79
C ASP A 395 27.39 31.54 5.31
N ARG A 396 27.60 32.86 5.13
CA ARG A 396 28.77 33.56 5.69
C ARG A 396 28.84 33.50 7.21
N ASP A 397 27.71 33.68 7.89
CA ASP A 397 27.65 33.64 9.36
C ASP A 397 27.92 32.23 9.90
N ARG A 398 27.53 31.19 9.14
CA ARG A 398 27.82 29.79 9.46
C ARG A 398 29.31 29.50 9.35
N ASP A 399 29.95 29.89 8.25
CA ASP A 399 31.38 29.67 8.02
C ASP A 399 32.24 30.39 9.07
N GLN A 400 31.85 31.58 9.52
CA GLN A 400 32.53 32.35 10.58
C GLN A 400 32.33 31.79 12.00
N SER A 401 31.38 30.88 12.21
CA SER A 401 31.12 30.25 13.51
C SER A 401 31.88 28.94 13.75
N PHE A 402 32.59 28.47 12.73
CA PHE A 402 33.47 27.29 12.79
C PHE A 402 34.98 27.63 12.71
N GLU A 403 35.32 28.92 12.56
CA GLU A 403 36.66 29.47 12.82
C GLU A 403 36.75 29.99 14.27
#